data_AF-A0A2D3NW75-F1
#
_entry.id   AF-A0A2D3NW75-F1
#
_cell.length_a   1.000
_cell.length_b   1.000
_cell.length_c   1.000
_cell.angle_alpha   90.00
_cell.angle_beta   90.00
_cell.angle_gamma   90.00
#
_symmetry.space_group_name_H-M   'P 1'
#
loop_
_entity.id
_entity.type
_entity.pdbx_description
1 polymer ?
#
loop_
_entity_poly.entity_id
_entity_poly.type
_entity_poly.pdbx_seq_one_letter_code
_entity_poly.pdbx_strand_id
1 'polypeptide(L)' 'MEMKNENLKEMILKLTQKDIDELMEKTEKEEDKIFYNKLFNLILETKQEELIKKGVY' A
#
# COMPACT_ATOMS: atom_id res chain seq x y z
N MET A 1 -0.01 7.63 -22.58
CA MET A 1 0.13 6.35 -21.86
C MET A 1 -1.27 5.84 -21.59
N GLU A 2 -1.73 4.82 -22.31
CA GLU A 2 -2.92 4.08 -21.90
C GLU A 2 -2.54 3.36 -20.60
N MET A 3 -3.04 3.81 -19.46
CA MET A 3 -3.07 2.94 -18.29
C MET A 3 -3.97 1.77 -18.70
N LYS A 4 -3.37 0.60 -18.94
CA LYS A 4 -4.13 -0.66 -18.91
C LYS A 4 -5.03 -0.61 -17.67
N ASN A 5 -6.24 -1.13 -17.74
CA ASN A 5 -7.11 -1.35 -16.59
C ASN A 5 -6.42 -2.34 -15.61
N GLU A 6 -5.27 -1.97 -15.05
CA GLU A 6 -4.70 -2.62 -13.89
C GLU A 6 -5.68 -2.37 -12.75
N ASN A 7 -6.04 -3.44 -12.06
CA ASN A 7 -6.95 -3.35 -10.94
C ASN A 7 -6.32 -2.43 -9.90
N LEU A 8 -7.04 -1.37 -9.49
CA LEU A 8 -6.58 -0.42 -8.47
C LEU A 8 -6.06 -1.14 -7.21
N LYS A 9 -6.70 -2.26 -6.83
CA LYS A 9 -6.25 -3.11 -5.74
C LYS A 9 -4.83 -3.65 -5.96
N GLU A 10 -4.54 -4.16 -7.16
CA GLU A 10 -3.20 -4.70 -7.48
C GLU A 10 -2.14 -3.61 -7.48
N MET A 11 -2.47 -2.42 -7.98
CA MET A 11 -1.56 -1.27 -7.93
C MET A 11 -1.24 -0.87 -6.48
N ILE A 12 -2.25 -0.80 -5.62
CA ILE A 12 -2.08 -0.49 -4.20
C ILE A 12 -1.24 -1.56 -3.50
N LEU A 13 -1.48 -2.85 -3.76
CA LEU A 13 -0.71 -3.93 -3.14
C LEU A 13 0.76 -3.96 -3.57
N LYS A 14 1.11 -3.36 -4.70
CA LYS A 14 2.51 -3.23 -5.15
C LYS A 14 3.28 -2.12 -4.43
N LEU A 15 2.60 -1.20 -3.74
CA LEU A 15 3.27 -0.13 -3.00
C LEU A 15 4.22 -0.71 -1.94
N THR A 16 5.42 -0.15 -1.91
CA THR A 16 6.48 -0.47 -0.96
C THR A 16 6.50 0.54 0.18
N GLN A 17 7.24 0.22 1.25
CA GLN A 17 7.46 1.18 2.33
C GLN A 17 8.09 2.48 1.82
N LYS A 18 9.06 2.37 0.90
CA LYS A 18 9.71 3.53 0.29
C LYS A 18 8.72 4.43 -0.45
N ASP A 19 7.78 3.86 -1.19
CA ASP A 19 6.77 4.64 -1.92
C ASP A 19 5.87 5.43 -0.94
N ILE A 20 5.52 4.80 0.19
CA ILE A 20 4.73 5.42 1.26
C ILE A 20 5.52 6.51 1.98
N ASP A 21 6.80 6.27 2.29
CA ASP A 21 7.69 7.25 2.90
C ASP A 21 7.84 8.49 2.01
N GLU A 22 8.05 8.30 0.69
CA GLU A 22 8.11 9.41 -0.27
C GLU A 22 6.79 10.20 -0.36
N LEU A 23 5.63 9.54 -0.22
CA LEU A 23 4.34 10.20 -0.18
C LEU A 23 4.17 11.01 1.11
N MET A 24 4.59 10.47 2.25
CA MET A 24 4.54 11.17 3.54
C MET A 24 5.49 12.37 3.58
N GLU A 25 6.69 12.28 3.01
CA GLU A 25 7.65 13.38 2.92
C GLU A 25 7.15 14.54 2.09
N LYS A 26 6.43 14.26 1.00
CA LYS A 26 5.86 15.28 0.09
C LYS A 26 4.56 15.89 0.61
N THR A 27 4.02 15.35 1.70
CA THR A 27 2.72 15.76 2.25
C THR A 27 2.90 16.70 3.43
N GLU A 28 2.24 17.85 3.36
CA GLU A 28 2.28 18.86 4.42
C GLU A 28 1.26 18.60 5.54
N LYS A 29 0.12 17.98 5.21
CA LYS A 29 -0.98 17.74 6.16
C LYS A 29 -0.74 16.47 6.96
N GLU A 30 -0.84 16.58 8.28
CA GLU A 30 -0.70 15.44 9.18
C GLU A 30 -1.77 14.35 8.95
N GLU A 31 -2.99 14.76 8.60
CA GLU A 31 -4.09 13.82 8.30
C GLU A 31 -3.78 12.91 7.11
N ASP A 32 -3.14 13.45 6.07
CA ASP A 32 -2.73 12.71 4.89
C ASP A 32 -1.58 11.74 5.21
N LYS A 33 -0.64 12.12 6.10
CA LYS A 33 0.41 11.20 6.60
C LYS A 33 -0.20 10.05 7.40
N ILE A 34 -1.19 10.33 8.24
CA ILE A 34 -1.94 9.30 8.97
C ILE A 34 -2.65 8.36 7.99
N PHE A 35 -3.24 8.91 6.92
CA PHE A 35 -3.86 8.11 5.88
C PHE A 35 -2.86 7.17 5.19
N TYR A 36 -1.69 7.66 4.77
CA TYR A 36 -0.68 6.83 4.11
C TYR A 36 -0.14 5.72 5.02
N ASN A 37 0.06 6.00 6.31
CA ASN A 37 0.44 4.98 7.29
C ASN A 37 -0.64 3.89 7.44
N LYS A 38 -1.92 4.29 7.54
CA LYS A 38 -3.03 3.32 7.62
C LYS A 38 -3.13 2.48 6.35
N LEU A 39 -2.94 3.11 5.19
CA LEU A 39 -2.94 2.42 3.90
C LEU A 39 -1.83 1.36 3.85
N PHE A 40 -0.62 1.69 4.31
CA PHE A 40 0.48 0.74 4.32
C PHE A 40 0.24 -0.44 5.26
N ASN A 41 -0.28 -0.18 6.47
CA ASN A 41 -0.65 -1.25 7.40
C ASN A 41 -1.67 -2.21 6.79
N LEU A 42 -2.70 -1.68 6.11
CA LEU A 42 -3.70 -2.50 5.42
C LEU A 42 -3.08 -3.37 4.31
N ILE A 43 -2.10 -2.84 3.58
CA ILE A 43 -1.37 -3.60 2.55
C ILE A 43 -0.60 -4.76 3.19
N LEU A 44 0.08 -4.52 4.32
CA LEU A 44 0.83 -5.55 5.04
C LEU A 44 -0.09 -6.65 5.57
N GLU A 45 -1.19 -6.28 6.23
CA GLU A 45 -2.19 -7.22 6.74
C GLU A 45 -2.77 -8.07 5.62
N THR A 46 -3.13 -7.46 4.48
CA THR A 46 -3.66 -8.18 3.31
C THR A 46 -2.65 -9.19 2.77
N LYS A 47 -1.37 -8.79 2.64
CA LYS A 47 -0.30 -9.70 2.18
C LYS A 47 -0.09 -10.86 3.16
N GLN A 48 -0.13 -10.59 4.45
CA GLN A 48 0.02 -11.61 5.49
C GLN A 48 -1.13 -12.61 5.46
N GLU A 49 -2.37 -12.15 5.34
CA GLU A 49 -3.53 -13.05 5.19
C GLU A 49 -3.41 -13.93 3.95
N GLU A 50 -2.92 -13.39 2.83
CA GLU A 50 -2.70 -14.17 1.61
C GLU A 50 -1.61 -15.23 1.78
N LEU A 51 -0.54 -14.94 2.51
CA LEU A 51 0.52 -15.90 2.83
C LEU A 51 0.01 -17.02 3.74
N ILE A 52 -0.77 -16.66 4.77
CA ILE A 52 -1.42 -17.64 5.66
C ILE A 52 -2.35 -18.57 4.87
N LYS A 53 -3.18 -18.03 3.97
CA LYS A 53 -4.05 -18.81 3.09
C LYS A 53 -3.27 -19.77 2.18
N LYS A 54 -2.03 -19.40 1.81
CA LYS A 54 -1.13 -20.23 1.02
C LYS A 54 -0.32 -21.24 1.85
N GLY A 55 -0.48 -21.24 3.18
CA GLY A 55 0.26 -22.13 4.08
C GLY A 55 1.74 -21.75 4.26
N VAL A 56 2.10 -20.50 3.98
CA VAL A 56 3.45 -19.96 4.18
C VAL A 56 3.43 -19.08 5.43
N TYR A 57 4.19 -19.46 6.46
CA TYR A 57 4.24 -18.82 7.78
C TYR A 57 5.60 -18.18 8.03
#